data_AF-A0A7W1B5T7-F1
#
_entry.id   AF-A0A7W1B5T7-F1
#
_cell.length_a   1.000
_cell.length_b   1.000
_cell.length_c   1.000
_cell.angle_alpha   90.00
_cell.angle_beta   90.00
_cell.angle_gamma   90.00
#
_symmetry.space_group_name_H-M   'P 1'
#
loop_
_entity.id
_entity.type
_entity.pdbx_description
1 polymer ?
#
loop_
_entity_poly.entity_id
_entity_poly.type
_entity_poly.pdbx_seq_one_letter_code
_entity_poly.pdbx_strand_id
1 'polypeptide(L)'
;MNRGAVGILIILAACKSTDPNPVVLDADSNRHCTTGSDCEAGEWCNPGPETCASRASQVEFDRDIYPKIMVLCATCHLPTGPGAKDVTGSGVLALFDQGPERTWQVLTAGGTDCSTDSHRVCVDEPKYSLMVQRLLPPNAVAVELPAGYNDPWIQTVMSWAASGAPRPGSQPLVDAGVDAPLDTMPDAPDAMPVCPADALPSTNACSIAEPYGVFVSPAGNDTNPGTRAAPFATFTRAIAAARATQKRVYACGGTYRGNVVVDSTLDGTTIFGGLDCTTWTYDATAKPVISAPNIPLIVDGVVTGVRFEDIKVVADDAVTHGQSSIAMLVRSSNNVSLVRSELIAGTGAAGSSGTENPSFLSGTKGGEGERACPCVDPTACPACDPWLDPTCGDNGVNYCGGTEVSGGTSSSWSEPGYGLPLEMAGGAPGISAGMSCYYGQSYCSNGEVGANGIDYATVPATGEPELVATGWRGVAGVPGPQGGPGQGGGAGGNGTNETYESRCYPQYPELCEDTSYADRPSGGGGGGGGCGGLGGSGGEAGGASISLVSLSSDVELSASTLAAVAAGNG
;
A
#
# COMPACT_ATOMS: atom_id res chain seq x y z
N MET A 1 -14.57 -11.29 -28.93
CA MET A 1 -13.41 -11.34 -29.85
C MET A 1 -12.46 -12.42 -29.36
N ASN A 2 -11.89 -13.17 -30.30
CA ASN A 2 -11.27 -14.47 -30.11
C ASN A 2 -9.94 -14.41 -29.35
N ARG A 3 -9.78 -15.43 -28.48
CA ARG A 3 -8.60 -16.16 -27.99
C ARG A 3 -7.18 -15.64 -28.31
N GLY A 4 -6.34 -15.68 -27.27
CA GLY A 4 -4.87 -15.71 -27.38
C GLY A 4 -4.20 -16.12 -26.07
N ALA A 5 -4.37 -17.38 -25.65
CA ALA A 5 -3.40 -18.02 -24.76
C ALA A 5 -2.20 -18.44 -25.62
N VAL A 6 -0.99 -18.02 -25.24
CA VAL A 6 0.26 -18.56 -25.77
C VAL A 6 1.20 -18.78 -24.58
N GLY A 7 1.19 -20.01 -24.06
CA GLY A 7 2.39 -20.57 -23.48
C GLY A 7 3.23 -21.16 -24.61
N ILE A 8 4.52 -20.83 -24.65
CA ILE A 8 5.51 -21.55 -25.47
C ILE A 8 6.64 -22.02 -24.57
N LEU A 9 6.67 -23.35 -24.42
CA LEU A 9 7.75 -24.22 -24.01
C LEU A 9 8.44 -24.71 -25.29
N ILE A 10 9.74 -24.43 -25.52
CA ILE A 10 10.63 -25.19 -26.43
C ILE A 10 12.06 -25.08 -25.84
N ILE A 11 12.55 -26.08 -25.10
CA ILE A 11 13.27 -27.31 -25.53
C ILE A 11 14.68 -27.03 -26.06
N LEU A 12 15.67 -27.45 -25.25
CA LEU A 12 17.08 -27.68 -25.62
C LEU A 12 17.18 -28.57 -26.87
N ALA A 13 17.85 -28.08 -27.91
CA ALA A 13 18.36 -28.89 -29.00
C ALA A 13 19.88 -29.06 -28.83
N ALA A 14 20.31 -30.28 -28.54
CA ALA A 14 21.67 -30.73 -28.77
C ALA A 14 21.70 -31.70 -29.97
N CYS A 15 22.85 -31.74 -30.64
CA CYS A 15 23.26 -32.52 -31.84
C CYS A 15 23.02 -31.82 -33.20
N LYS A 16 23.96 -31.78 -34.14
CA LYS A 16 25.19 -32.56 -34.37
C LYS A 16 26.04 -31.78 -35.40
N SER A 17 27.31 -31.52 -35.12
CA SER A 17 28.28 -31.11 -36.15
C SER A 17 28.77 -32.35 -36.88
N THR A 18 28.75 -32.33 -38.21
CA THR A 18 29.42 -33.31 -39.08
C THR A 18 30.68 -32.68 -39.65
N ASP A 19 31.79 -32.79 -38.93
CA ASP A 19 33.11 -32.55 -39.51
C ASP A 19 34.07 -33.68 -39.07
N PRO A 20 34.64 -34.47 -40.00
CA PRO A 20 35.49 -35.59 -39.67
C PRO A 20 36.95 -35.12 -39.68
N ASN A 21 37.38 -34.38 -38.66
CA ASN A 21 38.80 -34.22 -38.36
C ASN A 21 39.00 -33.95 -36.87
N PRO A 22 39.85 -34.75 -36.17
CA PRO A 22 40.18 -34.48 -34.79
C PRO A 22 41.15 -33.29 -34.78
N VAL A 23 40.67 -32.12 -34.35
CA VAL A 23 41.58 -31.04 -33.96
C VAL A 23 42.16 -31.42 -32.60
N VAL A 24 43.39 -31.93 -32.66
CA VAL A 24 44.28 -32.10 -31.53
C VAL A 24 44.51 -30.72 -30.90
N LEU A 25 44.23 -30.62 -29.61
CA LEU A 25 44.65 -29.51 -28.77
C LEU A 25 46.18 -29.47 -28.77
N ASP A 26 46.76 -28.35 -29.19
CA ASP A 26 48.09 -27.97 -28.74
C ASP A 26 47.96 -26.66 -27.96
N ALA A 27 48.39 -26.71 -26.71
CA ALA A 27 48.36 -25.62 -25.76
C ALA A 27 49.56 -24.70 -25.96
N ASP A 28 49.32 -23.43 -25.66
CA ASP A 28 50.26 -22.37 -25.33
C ASP A 28 51.28 -21.88 -26.37
N SER A 29 50.92 -20.75 -26.98
CA SER A 29 51.86 -19.61 -27.05
C SER A 29 51.07 -18.30 -27.12
N ASN A 30 51.11 -17.52 -26.03
CA ASN A 30 50.78 -16.09 -25.92
C ASN A 30 49.83 -15.55 -27.00
N ARG A 31 48.52 -15.70 -26.78
CA ARG A 31 47.56 -14.84 -27.48
C ARG A 31 47.72 -13.44 -26.93
N HIS A 32 48.41 -12.63 -27.71
CA HIS A 32 48.56 -11.22 -27.41
C HIS A 32 47.17 -10.59 -27.40
N CYS A 33 46.85 -9.85 -26.35
CA CYS A 33 45.52 -9.31 -26.15
C CYS A 33 45.59 -7.82 -25.84
N THR A 34 44.54 -7.10 -26.21
CA THR A 34 44.37 -5.69 -25.86
C THR A 34 43.15 -5.47 -24.98
N THR A 35 42.13 -6.32 -25.10
CA THR A 35 40.88 -6.32 -24.32
C THR A 35 40.48 -7.74 -23.96
N GLY A 36 39.59 -7.92 -22.99
CA GLY A 36 39.05 -9.22 -22.61
C GLY A 36 38.31 -9.92 -23.75
N SER A 37 37.83 -9.19 -24.75
CA SER A 37 37.20 -9.76 -25.95
C SER A 37 38.17 -10.51 -26.88
N ASP A 38 39.47 -10.28 -26.73
CA ASP A 38 40.52 -11.00 -27.48
C ASP A 38 40.83 -12.38 -26.87
N CYS A 39 40.25 -12.70 -25.70
CA CYS A 39 40.53 -13.89 -24.91
C CYS A 39 39.36 -14.89 -24.90
N GLU A 40 39.64 -16.14 -24.55
CA GLU A 40 38.61 -17.19 -24.52
C GLU A 40 37.68 -17.04 -23.31
N ALA A 41 36.53 -17.72 -23.37
CA ALA A 41 35.57 -17.69 -22.26
C ALA A 41 36.21 -18.25 -20.98
N GLY A 42 36.20 -17.45 -19.90
CA GLY A 42 36.89 -17.78 -18.64
C GLY A 42 38.27 -17.15 -18.50
N GLU A 43 38.72 -16.38 -19.49
CA GLU A 43 39.97 -15.62 -19.47
C GLU A 43 39.72 -14.10 -19.49
N TRP A 44 40.75 -13.33 -19.17
CA TRP A 44 40.77 -11.87 -19.26
C TRP A 44 42.12 -11.41 -19.81
N CYS A 45 42.15 -10.21 -20.38
CA CYS A 45 43.40 -9.69 -20.93
C CYS A 45 44.25 -9.00 -19.86
N ASN A 46 45.43 -9.53 -19.57
CA ASN A 46 46.36 -8.95 -18.62
C ASN A 46 47.29 -7.93 -19.31
N PRO A 47 47.17 -6.63 -19.01
CA PRO A 47 47.94 -5.58 -19.71
C PRO A 47 49.41 -5.50 -19.28
N GLY A 48 49.86 -6.27 -18.28
CA GLY A 48 51.27 -6.35 -17.90
C GLY A 48 52.12 -7.09 -18.94
N PRO A 49 51.85 -8.39 -19.16
CA PRO A 49 52.46 -9.19 -20.23
C PRO A 49 51.72 -9.10 -21.58
N GLU A 50 50.59 -8.37 -21.66
CA GLU A 50 49.71 -8.26 -22.83
C GLU A 50 49.24 -9.62 -23.37
N THR A 51 48.84 -10.51 -22.46
CA THR A 51 48.43 -11.89 -22.78
C THR A 51 47.17 -12.27 -22.01
N CYS A 52 46.40 -13.19 -22.58
CA CYS A 52 45.23 -13.75 -21.91
C CYS A 52 45.65 -14.54 -20.67
N ALA A 53 44.95 -14.29 -19.56
CA ALA A 53 45.16 -14.95 -18.28
C ALA A 53 43.84 -15.52 -17.76
N SER A 54 43.92 -16.61 -17.01
CA SER A 54 42.74 -17.21 -16.40
C SER A 54 42.05 -16.25 -15.42
N ARG A 55 40.72 -16.28 -15.39
CA ARG A 55 39.91 -15.63 -14.34
C ARG A 55 39.87 -16.43 -13.05
N ALA A 56 40.41 -17.65 -13.02
CA ALA A 56 40.58 -18.40 -11.78
C ALA A 56 41.77 -17.82 -10.99
N SER A 57 41.49 -17.21 -9.83
CA SER A 57 42.50 -16.63 -8.95
C SER A 57 42.34 -17.17 -7.53
N GLN A 58 43.46 -17.44 -6.85
CA GLN A 58 43.49 -17.79 -5.42
C GLN A 58 43.62 -16.56 -4.50
N VAL A 59 43.57 -15.35 -5.08
CA VAL A 59 43.68 -14.10 -4.32
C VAL A 59 42.38 -13.84 -3.57
N GLU A 60 42.48 -13.75 -2.26
CA GLU A 60 41.33 -13.55 -1.36
C GLU A 60 41.32 -12.11 -0.83
N PHE A 61 40.15 -11.48 -0.80
CA PHE A 61 40.04 -10.08 -0.36
C PHE A 61 40.57 -9.87 1.06
N ASP A 62 40.11 -10.68 2.02
CA ASP A 62 40.43 -10.52 3.44
C ASP A 62 41.91 -10.80 3.76
N ARG A 63 42.56 -11.68 2.99
CA ARG A 63 43.96 -12.09 3.21
C ARG A 63 44.96 -11.25 2.42
N ASP A 64 44.70 -11.05 1.13
CA ASP A 64 45.71 -10.57 0.18
C ASP A 64 45.51 -9.11 -0.23
N ILE A 65 44.26 -8.61 -0.17
CA ILE A 65 43.90 -7.27 -0.64
C ILE A 65 43.72 -6.30 0.55
N TYR A 66 42.85 -6.63 1.50
CA TYR A 66 42.47 -5.76 2.60
C TYR A 66 43.67 -5.31 3.47
N PRO A 67 44.58 -6.20 3.93
CA PRO A 67 45.71 -5.78 4.75
C PRO A 67 46.63 -4.81 4.03
N LYS A 68 46.82 -4.97 2.71
CA LYS A 68 47.66 -4.08 1.90
C LYS A 68 47.03 -2.72 1.67
N ILE A 69 45.72 -2.66 1.43
CA ILE A 69 44.98 -1.38 1.34
C ILE A 69 45.12 -0.60 2.65
N MET A 70 44.97 -1.29 3.79
CA MET A 70 45.09 -0.67 5.11
C MET A 70 46.50 -0.13 5.39
N VAL A 71 47.55 -0.80 4.89
CA VAL A 71 48.94 -0.33 5.03
C VAL A 71 49.24 0.85 4.09
N LEU A 72 48.80 0.77 2.84
CA LEU A 72 49.08 1.80 1.82
C LEU A 72 48.27 3.09 2.01
N CYS A 73 47.11 3.01 2.68
CA CYS A 73 46.14 4.10 2.76
C CYS A 73 45.53 4.25 4.16
N ALA A 74 46.31 3.99 5.22
CA ALA A 74 45.86 3.99 6.63
C ALA A 74 45.12 5.27 7.08
N THR A 75 45.43 6.43 6.49
CA THR A 75 44.84 7.73 6.85
C THR A 75 43.99 8.34 5.74
N CYS A 76 43.95 7.74 4.56
CA CYS A 76 43.35 8.33 3.38
C CYS A 76 41.82 8.44 3.48
N HIS A 77 41.15 7.60 4.29
CA HIS A 77 39.69 7.57 4.34
C HIS A 77 39.11 7.48 5.75
N LEU A 78 39.70 8.24 6.67
CA LEU A 78 39.00 8.62 7.89
C LEU A 78 37.97 9.72 7.56
N PRO A 79 36.94 9.93 8.39
CA PRO A 79 35.96 11.01 8.21
C PRO A 79 36.56 12.43 8.05
N THR A 80 37.86 12.59 8.25
CA THR A 80 38.64 13.83 8.14
C THR A 80 39.96 13.69 7.34
N GLY A 81 40.18 12.55 6.67
CA GLY A 81 41.44 12.24 5.98
C GLY A 81 41.58 12.87 4.59
N PRO A 82 42.82 12.98 4.03
CA PRO A 82 43.09 13.65 2.74
C PRO A 82 42.49 12.97 1.49
N GLY A 83 42.03 11.72 1.59
CA GLY A 83 41.25 11.02 0.55
C GLY A 83 39.73 11.04 0.78
N ALA A 84 39.27 11.82 1.76
CA ALA A 84 37.88 12.28 1.79
C ALA A 84 37.78 13.54 0.92
N LYS A 85 37.27 13.44 -0.32
CA LYS A 85 36.65 14.56 -1.06
C LYS A 85 35.81 14.04 -2.25
N ASP A 86 34.75 14.73 -2.70
CA ASP A 86 34.55 16.19 -2.78
C ASP A 86 33.11 16.72 -2.51
N VAL A 87 33.08 17.97 -2.05
CA VAL A 87 32.03 18.97 -1.76
C VAL A 87 30.96 19.22 -2.84
N THR A 88 30.87 18.38 -3.86
CA THR A 88 29.85 18.41 -4.93
C THR A 88 28.77 17.32 -4.77
N GLY A 89 28.93 16.39 -3.81
CA GLY A 89 27.81 15.65 -3.23
C GLY A 89 27.25 14.45 -4.01
N SER A 90 28.04 13.70 -4.79
CA SER A 90 27.53 12.46 -5.44
C SER A 90 28.49 11.26 -5.46
N GLY A 91 29.13 10.95 -4.34
CA GLY A 91 29.89 9.70 -4.19
C GLY A 91 29.84 9.15 -2.77
N VAL A 92 29.64 7.85 -2.62
CA VAL A 92 29.70 7.15 -1.32
C VAL A 92 31.14 7.25 -0.81
N LEU A 93 31.30 7.75 0.42
CA LEU A 93 32.59 7.87 1.09
C LEU A 93 33.31 6.52 1.16
N ALA A 94 34.60 6.53 0.85
CA ALA A 94 35.42 5.33 0.76
C ALA A 94 35.93 4.84 2.14
N LEU A 95 35.07 4.64 3.14
CA LEU A 95 35.53 4.34 4.51
C LEU A 95 36.05 2.90 4.64
N PHE A 96 37.37 2.74 4.77
CA PHE A 96 38.05 1.43 4.84
C PHE A 96 38.47 1.01 6.26
N ASP A 97 38.29 1.88 7.24
CA ASP A 97 38.59 1.64 8.65
C ASP A 97 37.54 0.77 9.38
N GLN A 98 36.42 0.47 8.71
CA GLN A 98 35.30 -0.31 9.23
C GLN A 98 35.42 -1.82 9.00
N GLY A 99 36.65 -2.32 8.82
CA GLY A 99 36.91 -3.74 8.59
C GLY A 99 36.82 -4.18 7.12
N PRO A 100 37.19 -5.44 6.82
CA PRO A 100 37.26 -5.96 5.45
C PRO A 100 35.91 -5.94 4.74
N GLU A 101 34.81 -6.28 5.42
CA GLU A 101 33.49 -6.33 4.77
C GLU A 101 33.05 -4.97 4.25
N ARG A 102 33.12 -3.94 5.11
CA ARG A 102 32.71 -2.60 4.69
C ARG A 102 33.62 -2.05 3.60
N THR A 103 34.91 -2.36 3.67
CA THR A 103 35.87 -2.02 2.63
C THR A 103 35.51 -2.68 1.30
N TRP A 104 35.24 -3.98 1.32
CA TRP A 104 34.83 -4.72 0.12
C TRP A 104 33.55 -4.15 -0.49
N GLN A 105 32.51 -3.94 0.33
CA GLN A 105 31.24 -3.36 -0.11
C GLN A 105 31.43 -1.97 -0.73
N VAL A 106 32.28 -1.14 -0.15
CA VAL A 106 32.58 0.20 -0.69
C VAL A 106 33.31 0.11 -2.03
N LEU A 107 34.14 -0.92 -2.22
CA LEU A 107 34.87 -1.15 -3.47
C LEU A 107 34.01 -1.75 -4.58
N THR A 108 32.98 -2.52 -4.24
CA THR A 108 32.03 -3.13 -5.20
C THR A 108 30.71 -2.36 -5.32
N ALA A 109 30.54 -1.30 -4.51
CA ALA A 109 29.34 -0.47 -4.51
C ALA A 109 29.08 0.15 -5.89
N GLY A 110 27.82 0.07 -6.31
CA GLY A 110 27.37 0.58 -7.62
C GLY A 110 27.56 -0.41 -8.77
N GLY A 111 28.04 -1.63 -8.49
CA GLY A 111 28.29 -2.66 -9.51
C GLY A 111 29.76 -2.78 -9.89
N THR A 112 30.07 -3.87 -10.60
CA THR A 112 31.44 -4.24 -11.01
C THR A 112 31.58 -4.45 -12.53
N ASP A 113 30.54 -4.16 -13.30
CA ASP A 113 30.56 -4.17 -14.76
C ASP A 113 30.94 -2.78 -15.25
N CYS A 114 32.08 -2.67 -15.94
CA CYS A 114 32.65 -1.40 -16.39
C CYS A 114 32.54 -1.18 -17.90
N SER A 115 31.67 -1.94 -18.58
CA SER A 115 31.44 -1.80 -20.01
C SER A 115 30.88 -0.41 -20.41
N THR A 116 30.31 0.35 -19.45
CA THR A 116 29.72 1.68 -19.71
C THR A 116 30.19 2.81 -18.80
N ASP A 117 30.69 2.53 -17.58
CA ASP A 117 31.09 3.54 -16.59
C ASP A 117 32.34 3.13 -15.80
N SER A 118 33.03 4.11 -15.19
CA SER A 118 34.22 3.85 -14.35
C SER A 118 33.82 3.46 -12.93
N HIS A 119 33.94 2.18 -12.58
CA HIS A 119 33.74 1.69 -11.22
C HIS A 119 35.05 1.52 -10.44
N ARG A 120 34.93 1.39 -9.12
CA ARG A 120 36.07 1.17 -8.23
C ARG A 120 36.77 -0.16 -8.53
N VAL A 121 35.98 -1.19 -8.82
CA VAL A 121 36.42 -2.52 -9.25
C VAL A 121 35.67 -2.89 -10.53
N CYS A 122 36.42 -3.31 -11.56
CA CYS A 122 35.90 -3.75 -12.85
C CYS A 122 36.24 -5.23 -13.05
N VAL A 123 35.23 -6.09 -13.14
CA VAL A 123 35.43 -7.53 -13.30
C VAL A 123 35.62 -7.89 -14.77
N ASP A 124 34.84 -7.29 -15.65
CA ASP A 124 34.90 -7.48 -17.10
C ASP A 124 36.25 -7.03 -17.67
N GLU A 125 36.71 -5.84 -17.27
CA GLU A 125 37.97 -5.23 -17.70
C GLU A 125 38.77 -4.65 -16.51
N PRO A 126 39.54 -5.49 -15.78
CA PRO A 126 40.24 -5.11 -14.54
C PRO A 126 41.13 -3.88 -14.63
N LYS A 127 41.73 -3.63 -15.79
CA LYS A 127 42.57 -2.46 -16.06
C LYS A 127 41.83 -1.11 -15.95
N TYR A 128 40.50 -1.11 -16.04
CA TYR A 128 39.67 0.10 -15.89
C TYR A 128 39.24 0.37 -14.45
N SER A 129 39.52 -0.54 -13.52
CA SER A 129 39.23 -0.34 -12.09
C SER A 129 39.90 0.93 -11.59
N LEU A 130 39.17 1.81 -10.90
CA LEU A 130 39.79 3.00 -10.29
C LEU A 130 40.88 2.62 -9.26
N MET A 131 40.77 1.45 -8.62
CA MET A 131 41.83 0.89 -7.76
C MET A 131 43.12 0.54 -8.49
N VAL A 132 43.07 0.38 -9.81
CA VAL A 132 44.23 0.10 -10.66
C VAL A 132 44.73 1.41 -11.28
N GLN A 133 43.82 2.26 -11.74
CA GLN A 133 44.17 3.49 -12.46
C GLN A 133 44.52 4.68 -11.57
N ARG A 134 43.94 4.78 -10.37
CA ARG A 134 43.95 5.99 -9.53
C ARG A 134 43.98 5.64 -8.05
N LEU A 135 45.10 5.09 -7.60
CA LEU A 135 45.27 4.73 -6.19
C LEU A 135 45.29 5.92 -5.22
N LEU A 136 45.34 7.19 -5.66
CA LEU A 136 45.39 8.35 -4.75
C LEU A 136 44.68 9.64 -5.29
N PRO A 137 44.17 10.51 -4.39
CA PRO A 137 43.67 11.86 -4.72
C PRO A 137 44.82 12.85 -5.04
N PRO A 138 44.54 14.00 -5.69
CA PRO A 138 45.55 14.93 -6.22
C PRO A 138 46.53 15.56 -5.20
N ASN A 139 46.37 15.32 -3.88
CA ASN A 139 47.15 15.99 -2.83
C ASN A 139 47.92 15.05 -1.90
N ALA A 140 48.05 13.75 -2.22
CA ALA A 140 48.81 12.82 -1.39
C ALA A 140 50.31 12.85 -1.73
N VAL A 141 51.14 13.04 -0.71
CA VAL A 141 52.61 12.96 -0.76
C VAL A 141 52.99 11.56 -1.25
N ALA A 142 53.91 11.50 -2.22
CA ALA A 142 54.32 10.32 -2.97
C ALA A 142 54.51 9.06 -2.11
N VAL A 143 53.47 8.23 -2.05
CA VAL A 143 53.63 6.79 -1.92
C VAL A 143 53.98 6.33 -3.33
N GLU A 144 55.13 5.67 -3.51
CA GLU A 144 55.56 5.18 -4.83
C GLU A 144 54.40 4.42 -5.47
N LEU A 145 53.85 5.00 -6.54
CA LEU A 145 52.84 4.34 -7.34
C LEU A 145 53.49 3.10 -7.98
N PRO A 146 52.73 2.01 -8.12
CA PRO A 146 53.23 0.79 -8.74
C PRO A 146 53.84 1.05 -10.11
N ALA A 147 54.90 0.32 -10.45
CA ALA A 147 55.73 0.48 -11.65
C ALA A 147 55.03 0.03 -12.96
N GLY A 148 53.81 0.51 -13.19
CA GLY A 148 52.93 0.10 -14.28
C GLY A 148 52.21 -1.23 -14.01
N TYR A 149 51.57 -1.79 -15.03
CA TYR A 149 50.78 -3.01 -14.89
C TYR A 149 51.59 -4.23 -14.45
N ASN A 150 52.92 -4.24 -14.62
CA ASN A 150 53.79 -5.35 -14.20
C ASN A 150 54.12 -5.35 -12.70
N ASP A 151 53.65 -4.37 -11.95
CA ASP A 151 53.84 -4.35 -10.51
C ASP A 151 53.14 -5.53 -9.81
N PRO A 152 53.80 -6.27 -8.90
CA PRO A 152 53.22 -7.43 -8.24
C PRO A 152 51.92 -7.14 -7.48
N TRP A 153 51.79 -5.96 -6.89
CA TRP A 153 50.57 -5.57 -6.18
C TRP A 153 49.43 -5.28 -7.18
N ILE A 154 49.71 -4.58 -8.28
CA ILE A 154 48.69 -4.33 -9.32
C ILE A 154 48.25 -5.62 -9.98
N GLN A 155 49.17 -6.54 -10.23
CA GLN A 155 48.85 -7.89 -10.71
C GLN A 155 47.95 -8.65 -9.75
N THR A 156 48.21 -8.54 -8.44
CA THR A 156 47.36 -9.14 -7.39
C THR A 156 45.93 -8.55 -7.44
N VAL A 157 45.80 -7.22 -7.49
CA VAL A 157 44.49 -6.54 -7.54
C VAL A 157 43.72 -6.88 -8.82
N MET A 158 44.38 -6.84 -9.98
CA MET A 158 43.73 -7.15 -11.26
C MET A 158 43.30 -8.61 -11.33
N SER A 159 44.10 -9.56 -10.84
CA SER A 159 43.71 -10.98 -10.81
C SER A 159 42.51 -11.24 -9.89
N TRP A 160 42.41 -10.54 -8.77
CA TRP A 160 41.26 -10.59 -7.86
C TRP A 160 40.00 -9.95 -8.49
N ALA A 161 40.14 -8.80 -9.13
CA ALA A 161 39.03 -8.17 -9.85
C ALA A 161 38.54 -9.08 -10.99
N ALA A 162 39.46 -9.64 -11.79
CA ALA A 162 39.16 -10.52 -12.91
C ALA A 162 38.38 -11.79 -12.50
N SER A 163 38.62 -12.28 -11.28
CA SER A 163 37.95 -13.46 -10.71
C SER A 163 36.55 -13.18 -10.15
N GLY A 164 36.01 -11.98 -10.37
CA GLY A 164 34.70 -11.58 -9.86
C GLY A 164 34.75 -10.79 -8.56
N ALA A 165 35.93 -10.26 -8.19
CA ALA A 165 36.16 -9.61 -6.91
C ALA A 165 35.66 -10.44 -5.70
N PRO A 166 35.93 -11.76 -5.66
CA PRO A 166 35.29 -12.66 -4.72
C PRO A 166 35.73 -12.35 -3.28
N ARG A 167 34.81 -12.57 -2.35
CA ARG A 167 35.09 -12.58 -0.92
C ARG A 167 34.85 -14.00 -0.38
N PRO A 168 35.80 -14.60 0.37
CA PRO A 168 35.61 -15.93 0.93
C PRO A 168 34.36 -16.00 1.83
N GLY A 169 33.55 -17.04 1.66
CA GLY A 169 32.29 -17.24 2.40
C GLY A 169 31.02 -17.20 1.57
N SER A 170 31.12 -17.14 0.23
CA SER A 170 30.02 -17.42 -0.68
C SER A 170 30.41 -18.48 -1.73
N GLN A 171 29.57 -19.52 -1.85
CA GLN A 171 29.38 -20.47 -2.97
C GLN A 171 29.94 -21.93 -2.89
N PRO A 172 29.29 -22.88 -3.62
CA PRO A 172 28.99 -24.27 -3.20
C PRO A 172 29.98 -25.37 -3.64
N LEU A 173 29.81 -26.55 -3.03
CA LEU A 173 30.62 -27.77 -3.12
C LEU A 173 30.67 -28.42 -4.53
N VAL A 174 31.88 -28.70 -5.00
CA VAL A 174 32.22 -29.82 -5.90
C VAL A 174 33.52 -30.48 -5.42
N ASP A 175 33.52 -31.81 -5.49
CA ASP A 175 34.40 -32.76 -4.79
C ASP A 175 35.69 -33.12 -5.56
N ALA A 176 36.69 -33.51 -4.77
CA ALA A 176 37.85 -34.36 -5.01
C ALA A 176 39.00 -33.92 -5.94
N GLY A 177 40.19 -33.82 -5.33
CA GLY A 177 41.39 -34.35 -5.98
C GLY A 177 42.76 -33.90 -5.44
N VAL A 178 43.34 -34.75 -4.58
CA VAL A 178 44.78 -35.12 -4.52
C VAL A 178 45.76 -34.31 -3.65
N ASP A 179 46.12 -34.94 -2.53
CA ASP A 179 47.44 -35.18 -1.89
C ASP A 179 48.56 -34.12 -1.89
N ALA A 180 48.97 -33.71 -0.68
CA ALA A 180 50.37 -33.71 -0.26
C ALA A 180 50.51 -33.70 1.29
N PRO A 181 51.60 -34.23 1.87
CA PRO A 181 51.62 -34.84 3.20
C PRO A 181 52.41 -34.08 4.28
N LEU A 182 52.14 -34.49 5.52
CA LEU A 182 52.98 -34.42 6.74
C LEU A 182 53.53 -33.05 7.19
N ASP A 183 53.09 -32.60 8.36
CA ASP A 183 54.02 -32.67 9.50
C ASP A 183 53.30 -32.77 10.87
N THR A 184 53.91 -33.57 11.73
CA THR A 184 53.40 -34.03 13.03
C THR A 184 53.59 -32.99 14.13
N MET A 185 52.54 -32.71 14.93
CA MET A 185 52.67 -32.28 16.33
C MET A 185 51.47 -32.80 17.17
N PRO A 186 51.67 -33.05 18.49
CA PRO A 186 51.02 -34.14 19.20
C PRO A 186 49.70 -33.76 19.90
N ASP A 187 48.80 -34.75 19.93
CA ASP A 187 47.69 -35.01 20.85
C ASP A 187 47.05 -33.82 21.60
N ALA A 188 45.95 -33.31 21.03
CA ALA A 188 44.88 -32.65 21.77
C ALA A 188 43.66 -33.59 21.85
N PRO A 189 42.95 -33.65 22.99
CA PRO A 189 41.93 -34.68 23.26
C PRO A 189 40.73 -34.54 22.33
N ASP A 190 40.31 -35.67 21.76
CA ASP A 190 39.15 -35.90 20.87
C ASP A 190 38.14 -34.75 20.77
N ALA A 191 38.35 -33.86 19.80
CA ALA A 191 37.33 -32.93 19.36
C ALA A 191 36.20 -33.71 18.68
N MET A 192 34.97 -33.59 19.20
CA MET A 192 33.78 -34.12 18.54
C MET A 192 33.74 -33.66 17.07
N PRO A 193 33.27 -34.48 16.11
CA PRO A 193 33.23 -34.10 14.70
C PRO A 193 32.50 -32.77 14.55
N VAL A 194 33.23 -31.73 14.12
CA VAL A 194 32.68 -30.39 13.92
C VAL A 194 31.77 -30.47 12.69
N CYS A 195 30.48 -30.22 12.89
CA CYS A 195 29.53 -30.14 11.79
C CYS A 195 29.92 -28.95 10.88
N PRO A 196 29.87 -29.09 9.52
CA PRO A 196 30.22 -28.00 8.62
C PRO A 196 29.45 -26.71 8.94
N ALA A 197 30.11 -25.56 8.83
CA ALA A 197 29.54 -24.28 9.25
C ALA A 197 28.28 -23.88 8.44
N ASP A 198 28.20 -24.34 7.19
CA ASP A 198 27.11 -24.15 6.24
C ASP A 198 26.09 -25.31 6.23
N ALA A 199 26.24 -26.30 7.12
CA ALA A 199 25.36 -27.46 7.17
C ALA A 199 23.91 -27.04 7.46
N LEU A 200 23.01 -27.42 6.55
CA LEU A 200 21.56 -27.16 6.66
C LEU A 200 20.85 -28.31 7.37
N PRO A 201 19.79 -28.04 8.18
CA PRO A 201 19.01 -29.08 8.84
C PRO A 201 18.40 -30.11 7.89
N SER A 202 18.03 -29.70 6.68
CA SER A 202 17.39 -30.53 5.66
C SER A 202 18.31 -31.57 5.02
N THR A 203 19.63 -31.33 5.04
CA THR A 203 20.62 -32.20 4.40
C THR A 203 21.61 -32.79 5.38
N ASN A 204 21.74 -32.21 6.58
CA ASN A 204 22.71 -32.64 7.57
C ASN A 204 22.19 -32.51 9.01
N ALA A 205 21.84 -33.65 9.59
CA ALA A 205 21.31 -33.75 10.95
C ALA A 205 22.29 -33.29 12.03
N CYS A 206 23.62 -33.31 11.80
CA CYS A 206 24.56 -32.83 12.82
C CYS A 206 24.43 -31.34 13.09
N SER A 207 23.84 -30.58 12.17
CA SER A 207 23.63 -29.13 12.33
C SER A 207 22.58 -28.83 13.40
N ILE A 208 21.72 -29.81 13.74
CA ILE A 208 20.65 -29.67 14.71
C ILE A 208 21.16 -30.06 16.10
N ALA A 209 21.83 -29.12 16.76
CA ALA A 209 22.31 -29.30 18.13
C ALA A 209 22.42 -27.97 18.89
N GLU A 210 22.44 -28.05 20.22
CA GLU A 210 22.50 -26.93 21.16
C GLU A 210 23.71 -25.98 20.96
N PRO A 211 24.89 -26.45 20.49
CA PRO A 211 25.97 -25.54 20.12
C PRO A 211 25.64 -24.62 18.94
N TYR A 212 24.77 -25.06 18.03
CA TYR A 212 24.48 -24.37 16.76
C TYR A 212 23.20 -23.53 16.78
N GLY A 213 22.27 -23.83 17.69
CA GLY A 213 20.97 -23.18 17.72
C GLY A 213 20.26 -23.30 19.05
N VAL A 214 19.16 -22.55 19.14
CA VAL A 214 18.16 -22.67 20.19
C VAL A 214 16.89 -23.30 19.63
N PHE A 215 16.14 -23.96 20.49
CA PHE A 215 14.99 -24.78 20.12
C PHE A 215 13.69 -24.14 20.59
N VAL A 216 12.69 -24.11 19.72
CA VAL A 216 11.34 -23.60 20.01
C VAL A 216 10.29 -24.67 19.68
N SER A 217 9.32 -24.83 20.57
CA SER A 217 8.21 -25.78 20.47
C SER A 217 6.95 -25.15 21.06
N PRO A 218 5.74 -25.39 20.52
CA PRO A 218 4.51 -24.84 21.10
C PRO A 218 4.22 -25.38 22.51
N ALA A 219 4.80 -26.53 22.86
CA ALA A 219 4.71 -27.14 24.20
C ALA A 219 5.84 -26.69 25.15
N GLY A 220 6.73 -25.79 24.70
CA GLY A 220 7.85 -25.28 25.47
C GLY A 220 7.45 -24.25 26.54
N ASN A 221 8.45 -23.58 27.10
CA ASN A 221 8.27 -22.49 28.06
C ASN A 221 9.34 -21.42 27.84
N ASP A 222 8.97 -20.14 27.83
CA ASP A 222 9.91 -19.04 27.58
C ASP A 222 10.91 -18.78 28.71
N THR A 223 10.73 -19.43 29.86
CA THR A 223 11.70 -19.49 30.96
C THR A 223 12.75 -20.60 30.80
N ASN A 224 12.57 -21.52 29.86
CA ASN A 224 13.50 -22.59 29.59
C ASN A 224 14.83 -22.07 28.99
N PRO A 225 15.91 -22.88 28.97
CA PRO A 225 17.17 -22.49 28.35
C PRO A 225 17.17 -22.53 26.80
N GLY A 226 16.12 -23.06 26.16
CA GLY A 226 16.07 -23.17 24.70
C GLY A 226 16.84 -24.36 24.13
N THR A 227 16.92 -25.47 24.87
CA THR A 227 17.53 -26.73 24.43
C THR A 227 16.48 -27.68 23.88
N ARG A 228 16.85 -28.79 23.21
CA ARG A 228 15.87 -29.78 22.74
C ARG A 228 15.00 -30.36 23.86
N ALA A 229 15.59 -30.56 25.04
CA ALA A 229 14.90 -31.10 26.21
C ALA A 229 14.04 -30.05 26.95
N ALA A 230 14.37 -28.77 26.80
CA ALA A 230 13.65 -27.66 27.40
C ALA A 230 13.60 -26.49 26.39
N PRO A 231 12.72 -26.57 25.37
CA PRO A 231 12.64 -25.55 24.32
C PRO A 231 11.88 -24.31 24.80
N PHE A 232 12.10 -23.19 24.14
CA PHE A 232 11.26 -21.99 24.29
C PHE A 232 9.85 -22.24 23.75
N ALA A 233 8.87 -21.46 24.22
CA ALA A 233 7.49 -21.53 23.74
C ALA A 233 7.26 -20.65 22.50
N THR A 234 7.93 -19.50 22.42
CA THR A 234 7.66 -18.47 21.40
C THR A 234 8.85 -18.18 20.50
N PHE A 235 8.56 -17.84 19.24
CA PHE A 235 9.57 -17.35 18.28
C PHE A 235 10.25 -16.09 18.77
N THR A 236 9.49 -15.12 19.31
CA THR A 236 10.04 -13.86 19.84
C THR A 236 11.13 -14.12 20.87
N ARG A 237 10.88 -15.01 21.84
CA ARG A 237 11.87 -15.38 22.85
C ARG A 237 13.08 -16.10 22.26
N ALA A 238 12.84 -17.03 21.34
CA ALA A 238 13.89 -17.83 20.70
C ALA A 238 14.82 -16.98 19.83
N ILE A 239 14.27 -16.08 19.00
CA ILE A 239 15.05 -15.19 18.13
C ILE A 239 15.93 -14.28 18.98
N ALA A 240 15.39 -13.68 20.05
CA ALA A 240 16.19 -12.84 20.95
C ALA A 240 17.36 -13.61 21.60
N ALA A 241 17.14 -14.85 22.08
CA ALA A 241 18.22 -15.69 22.62
C ALA A 241 19.25 -16.11 21.57
N ALA A 242 18.78 -16.48 20.37
CA ALA A 242 19.63 -16.88 19.26
C ALA A 242 20.56 -15.73 18.87
N ARG A 243 20.02 -14.51 18.74
CA ARG A 243 20.80 -13.30 18.44
C ARG A 243 21.83 -12.97 19.51
N ALA A 244 21.45 -13.05 20.79
CA ALA A 244 22.38 -12.79 21.90
C ALA A 244 23.57 -13.75 21.94
N THR A 245 23.46 -14.93 21.28
CA THR A 245 24.49 -15.96 21.24
C THR A 245 25.02 -16.25 19.84
N GLN A 246 24.62 -15.46 18.83
CA GLN A 246 24.94 -15.66 17.41
C GLN A 246 24.62 -17.07 16.89
N LYS A 247 23.49 -17.62 17.35
CA LYS A 247 22.99 -18.95 17.01
C LYS A 247 21.81 -18.90 16.05
N ARG A 248 21.44 -20.07 15.53
CA ARG A 248 20.25 -20.29 14.70
C ARG A 248 19.01 -20.57 15.56
N VAL A 249 17.82 -20.44 14.99
CA VAL A 249 16.56 -20.88 15.62
C VAL A 249 16.08 -22.15 14.93
N TYR A 250 15.81 -23.19 15.73
CA TYR A 250 15.22 -24.46 15.28
C TYR A 250 13.80 -24.59 15.84
N ALA A 251 12.83 -24.60 14.95
CA ALA A 251 11.42 -24.67 15.28
C ALA A 251 10.83 -26.02 14.86
N CYS A 252 10.24 -26.73 15.82
CA CYS A 252 9.49 -27.92 15.49
C CYS A 252 8.08 -27.58 14.99
N GLY A 253 7.42 -28.55 14.35
CA GLY A 253 6.07 -28.40 13.83
C GLY A 253 5.01 -28.00 14.88
N GLY A 254 3.87 -27.52 14.41
CA GLY A 254 2.76 -27.09 15.26
C GLY A 254 2.49 -25.59 15.19
N THR A 255 1.46 -25.12 15.91
CA THR A 255 0.97 -23.74 15.78
C THR A 255 1.50 -22.84 16.89
N TYR A 256 2.11 -21.74 16.49
CA TYR A 256 2.63 -20.67 17.33
C TYR A 256 1.75 -19.44 17.14
N ARG A 257 0.95 -19.13 18.16
CA ARG A 257 0.04 -17.99 18.12
C ARG A 257 0.74 -16.70 18.52
N GLY A 258 0.52 -15.65 17.74
CA GLY A 258 1.05 -14.31 17.99
C GLY A 258 1.95 -13.82 16.86
N ASN A 259 2.23 -12.53 16.90
CA ASN A 259 3.04 -11.86 15.90
C ASN A 259 4.54 -12.11 16.15
N VAL A 260 5.27 -12.34 15.08
CA VAL A 260 6.73 -12.40 15.05
C VAL A 260 7.24 -11.17 14.34
N VAL A 261 8.07 -10.39 15.03
CA VAL A 261 8.69 -9.18 14.50
C VAL A 261 10.20 -9.36 14.51
N VAL A 262 10.83 -9.24 13.34
CA VAL A 262 12.28 -9.23 13.18
C VAL A 262 12.67 -7.84 12.73
N ASP A 263 13.12 -7.02 13.68
CA ASP A 263 13.59 -5.67 13.41
C ASP A 263 15.13 -5.61 13.27
N SER A 264 15.66 -4.40 13.09
CA SER A 264 17.10 -4.14 12.98
C SER A 264 17.93 -4.64 14.18
N THR A 265 17.35 -4.80 15.37
CA THR A 265 18.04 -5.35 16.55
C THR A 265 18.23 -6.87 16.45
N LEU A 266 17.46 -7.51 15.58
CA LEU A 266 17.46 -8.96 15.33
C LEU A 266 18.03 -9.31 13.94
N ASP A 267 18.68 -8.36 13.27
CA ASP A 267 19.28 -8.52 11.94
C ASP A 267 20.29 -9.66 11.88
N GLY A 268 20.31 -10.45 10.81
CA GLY A 268 21.16 -11.63 10.65
C GLY A 268 20.60 -12.91 11.28
N THR A 269 19.33 -12.92 11.73
CA THR A 269 18.69 -14.13 12.26
C THR A 269 18.50 -15.18 11.15
N THR A 270 18.69 -16.46 11.48
CA THR A 270 18.28 -17.58 10.63
C THR A 270 17.33 -18.51 11.39
N ILE A 271 16.18 -18.81 10.79
CA ILE A 271 15.12 -19.63 11.36
C ILE A 271 14.87 -20.84 10.46
N PHE A 272 15.00 -22.03 11.03
CA PHE A 272 14.71 -23.30 10.36
C PHE A 272 13.51 -23.98 11.02
N GLY A 273 12.50 -24.27 10.22
CA GLY A 273 11.38 -25.13 10.55
C GLY A 273 11.57 -26.54 10.01
N GLY A 274 10.46 -27.29 9.91
CA GLY A 274 10.46 -28.63 9.35
C GLY A 274 11.14 -29.66 10.27
N LEU A 275 10.90 -29.57 11.59
CA LEU A 275 11.49 -30.49 12.57
C LEU A 275 10.38 -31.20 13.36
N ASP A 276 10.55 -32.51 13.58
CA ASP A 276 9.67 -33.25 14.48
C ASP A 276 9.86 -32.79 15.94
N CYS A 277 8.76 -32.56 16.68
CA CYS A 277 8.84 -32.02 18.04
C CYS A 277 9.34 -33.02 19.09
N THR A 278 9.40 -34.31 18.75
CA THR A 278 9.85 -35.36 19.67
C THR A 278 11.31 -35.69 19.42
N THR A 279 11.67 -35.95 18.15
CA THR A 279 13.00 -36.44 17.77
C THR A 279 13.93 -35.32 17.33
N TRP A 280 13.43 -34.12 17.03
CA TRP A 280 14.18 -33.01 16.44
C TRP A 280 14.92 -33.38 15.16
N THR A 281 14.39 -34.37 14.43
CA THR A 281 14.87 -34.74 13.10
C THR A 281 14.12 -33.96 12.04
N TYR A 282 14.79 -33.70 10.91
CA TYR A 282 14.16 -33.04 9.78
C TYR A 282 12.98 -33.85 9.24
N ASP A 283 11.84 -33.17 9.09
CA ASP A 283 10.62 -33.62 8.46
C ASP A 283 10.01 -32.42 7.71
N ALA A 284 10.07 -32.47 6.38
CA ALA A 284 9.57 -31.40 5.50
C ALA A 284 8.06 -31.13 5.68
N THR A 285 7.31 -32.05 6.29
CA THR A 285 5.87 -31.88 6.59
C THR A 285 5.63 -31.19 7.94
N ALA A 286 6.61 -31.21 8.84
CA ALA A 286 6.53 -30.64 10.18
C ALA A 286 6.88 -29.14 10.22
N LYS A 287 6.31 -28.34 9.31
CA LYS A 287 6.53 -26.89 9.28
C LYS A 287 5.85 -26.22 10.49
N PRO A 288 6.55 -25.36 11.25
CA PRO A 288 5.90 -24.52 12.25
C PRO A 288 4.92 -23.54 11.59
N VAL A 289 3.74 -23.38 12.18
CA VAL A 289 2.70 -22.46 11.72
C VAL A 289 2.69 -21.21 12.60
N ILE A 290 3.14 -20.08 12.09
CA ILE A 290 3.01 -18.76 12.73
C ILE A 290 1.64 -18.20 12.37
N SER A 291 0.76 -17.96 13.35
CA SER A 291 -0.60 -17.47 13.10
C SER A 291 -1.00 -16.34 14.05
N ALA A 292 -1.58 -15.30 13.49
CA ALA A 292 -2.09 -14.13 14.20
C ALA A 292 -3.13 -13.39 13.33
N PRO A 293 -4.00 -12.57 13.93
CA PRO A 293 -4.82 -11.62 13.17
C PRO A 293 -3.94 -10.54 12.54
N ASN A 294 -4.46 -9.92 11.47
CA ASN A 294 -3.80 -8.85 10.71
C ASN A 294 -2.49 -9.30 10.05
N ILE A 295 -1.35 -9.20 10.76
CA ILE A 295 -0.01 -9.47 10.20
C ILE A 295 0.84 -10.35 11.12
N PRO A 296 0.90 -11.69 10.91
CA PRO A 296 1.66 -12.59 11.76
C PRO A 296 3.17 -12.44 11.68
N LEU A 297 3.74 -12.11 10.52
CA LEU A 297 5.19 -11.98 10.35
C LEU A 297 5.56 -10.60 9.80
N ILE A 298 6.38 -9.86 10.55
CA ILE A 298 6.86 -8.52 10.18
C ILE A 298 8.39 -8.53 10.18
N VAL A 299 9.00 -8.02 9.11
CA VAL A 299 10.44 -7.78 8.99
C VAL A 299 10.66 -6.30 8.70
N ASP A 300 11.47 -5.63 9.50
CA ASP A 300 11.59 -4.16 9.46
C ASP A 300 13.03 -3.67 9.70
N GLY A 301 13.61 -2.96 8.73
CA GLY A 301 14.94 -2.35 8.91
C GLY A 301 16.12 -3.32 8.99
N VAL A 302 15.99 -4.54 8.47
CA VAL A 302 17.04 -5.59 8.49
C VAL A 302 18.03 -5.37 7.33
N VAL A 303 19.34 -5.37 7.57
CA VAL A 303 20.35 -5.04 6.54
C VAL A 303 21.21 -6.24 6.15
N THR A 304 21.69 -7.00 7.13
CA THR A 304 22.49 -8.23 6.93
C THR A 304 21.64 -9.29 6.26
N GLY A 305 20.39 -9.43 6.72
CA GLY A 305 19.40 -10.34 6.14
C GLY A 305 18.73 -11.20 7.19
N VAL A 306 17.62 -11.79 6.81
CA VAL A 306 16.94 -12.81 7.61
C VAL A 306 16.55 -13.95 6.70
N ARG A 307 16.76 -15.17 7.17
CA ARG A 307 16.37 -16.38 6.44
C ARG A 307 15.31 -17.14 7.22
N PHE A 308 14.23 -17.47 6.52
CA PHE A 308 13.20 -18.38 6.97
C PHE A 308 13.19 -19.60 6.05
N GLU A 309 13.29 -20.79 6.63
CA GLU A 309 13.31 -22.04 5.87
C GLU A 309 12.31 -23.03 6.46
N ASP A 310 11.51 -23.66 5.60
CA ASP A 310 10.49 -24.65 5.98
C ASP A 310 9.50 -24.14 7.05
N ILE A 311 9.05 -22.88 6.95
CA ILE A 311 8.01 -22.32 7.83
C ILE A 311 6.67 -22.15 7.10
N LYS A 312 5.60 -22.04 7.88
CA LYS A 312 4.28 -21.65 7.39
C LYS A 312 3.78 -20.44 8.18
N VAL A 313 3.28 -19.44 7.47
CA VAL A 313 2.70 -18.24 8.06
C VAL A 313 1.27 -18.12 7.58
N VAL A 314 0.34 -17.96 8.52
CA VAL A 314 -1.09 -17.85 8.24
C VAL A 314 -1.64 -16.61 8.93
N ALA A 315 -2.06 -15.62 8.15
CA ALA A 315 -2.86 -14.53 8.69
C ALA A 315 -4.30 -15.00 8.85
N ASP A 316 -4.87 -14.80 10.03
CA ASP A 316 -6.26 -15.15 10.29
C ASP A 316 -7.19 -14.26 9.45
N ASP A 317 -8.43 -14.71 9.25
CA ASP A 317 -9.46 -13.90 8.59
C ASP A 317 -9.68 -12.60 9.37
N ALA A 318 -9.76 -11.49 8.63
CA ALA A 318 -10.05 -10.19 9.22
C ALA A 318 -11.52 -10.11 9.62
N VAL A 319 -11.77 -9.59 10.83
CA VAL A 319 -13.12 -9.50 11.43
C VAL A 319 -13.60 -8.06 11.60
N THR A 320 -12.68 -7.12 11.79
CA THR A 320 -13.02 -5.70 11.97
C THR A 320 -13.24 -5.05 10.62
N HIS A 321 -14.28 -4.23 10.45
CA HIS A 321 -14.55 -3.58 9.17
C HIS A 321 -13.33 -2.89 8.56
N GLY A 322 -13.08 -3.14 7.27
CA GLY A 322 -11.92 -2.63 6.54
C GLY A 322 -10.56 -3.20 6.95
N GLN A 323 -10.49 -4.09 7.94
CA GLN A 323 -9.25 -4.74 8.35
C GLN A 323 -8.75 -5.70 7.28
N SER A 324 -7.44 -5.66 7.04
CA SER A 324 -6.77 -6.57 6.11
C SER A 324 -6.26 -7.84 6.80
N SER A 325 -6.08 -8.89 6.01
CA SER A 325 -5.34 -10.10 6.38
C SER A 325 -4.08 -10.18 5.52
N ILE A 326 -2.92 -10.07 6.14
CA ILE A 326 -1.63 -9.97 5.45
C ILE A 326 -0.66 -10.98 6.06
N ALA A 327 -0.22 -12.00 5.33
CA ALA A 327 0.60 -13.06 5.94
C ALA A 327 2.00 -12.58 6.34
N MET A 328 2.64 -11.75 5.50
CA MET A 328 3.96 -11.18 5.78
C MET A 328 4.08 -9.74 5.29
N LEU A 329 4.71 -8.90 6.11
CA LEU A 329 5.07 -7.53 5.78
C LEU A 329 6.58 -7.33 5.93
N VAL A 330 7.24 -6.90 4.86
CA VAL A 330 8.67 -6.59 4.81
C VAL A 330 8.85 -5.13 4.45
N ARG A 331 9.60 -4.39 5.26
CA ARG A 331 9.84 -2.95 5.06
C ARG A 331 11.30 -2.59 5.28
N SER A 332 11.81 -1.70 4.43
CA SER A 332 13.16 -1.13 4.56
C SER A 332 14.24 -2.19 4.85
N SER A 333 14.13 -3.37 4.26
CA SER A 333 14.95 -4.54 4.61
C SER A 333 15.61 -5.16 3.39
N ASN A 334 16.85 -5.64 3.53
CA ASN A 334 17.60 -6.33 2.49
C ASN A 334 17.79 -7.80 2.85
N ASN A 335 18.04 -8.65 1.84
CA ASN A 335 18.42 -10.05 2.01
C ASN A 335 17.42 -10.87 2.84
N VAL A 336 16.11 -10.63 2.65
CA VAL A 336 15.06 -11.45 3.28
C VAL A 336 14.83 -12.68 2.41
N SER A 337 15.13 -13.87 2.91
CA SER A 337 14.96 -15.11 2.13
C SER A 337 13.92 -16.03 2.73
N LEU A 338 13.01 -16.53 1.90
CA LEU A 338 12.07 -17.59 2.23
C LEU A 338 12.32 -18.82 1.37
N VAL A 339 12.72 -19.91 2.02
CA VAL A 339 13.02 -21.18 1.36
C VAL A 339 12.00 -22.23 1.79
N ARG A 340 11.33 -22.87 0.81
CA ARG A 340 10.31 -23.91 1.02
C ARG A 340 9.21 -23.51 2.02
N SER A 341 8.90 -22.23 2.09
CA SER A 341 7.97 -21.67 3.06
C SER A 341 6.60 -21.40 2.46
N GLU A 342 5.57 -21.29 3.30
CA GLU A 342 4.20 -21.01 2.90
C GLU A 342 3.72 -19.71 3.54
N LEU A 343 3.26 -18.75 2.75
CA LEU A 343 2.62 -17.52 3.23
C LEU A 343 1.15 -17.51 2.78
N ILE A 344 0.22 -17.58 3.73
CA ILE A 344 -1.22 -17.70 3.48
C ILE A 344 -1.95 -16.55 4.16
N ALA A 345 -2.64 -15.73 3.38
CA ALA A 345 -3.56 -14.72 3.90
C ALA A 345 -4.99 -15.27 3.97
N GLY A 346 -5.69 -14.91 5.05
CA GLY A 346 -7.12 -15.10 5.21
C GLY A 346 -7.93 -14.04 4.48
N THR A 347 -9.25 -14.04 4.65
CA THR A 347 -10.14 -13.08 3.98
C THR A 347 -9.98 -11.68 4.55
N GLY A 348 -10.00 -10.66 3.68
CA GLY A 348 -10.15 -9.27 4.11
C GLY A 348 -11.58 -9.00 4.59
N ALA A 349 -11.74 -8.13 5.59
CA ALA A 349 -13.06 -7.79 6.14
C ALA A 349 -13.80 -6.79 5.24
N ALA A 350 -15.11 -6.92 5.10
CA ALA A 350 -15.91 -5.92 4.41
C ALA A 350 -15.83 -4.55 5.11
N GLY A 351 -15.88 -3.47 4.35
CA GLY A 351 -16.01 -2.12 4.90
C GLY A 351 -17.38 -1.91 5.56
N SER A 352 -17.47 -0.91 6.44
CA SER A 352 -18.75 -0.51 7.02
C SER A 352 -19.65 0.10 5.94
N SER A 353 -20.93 -0.24 5.92
CA SER A 353 -21.88 0.44 5.04
C SER A 353 -22.04 1.91 5.42
N GLY A 354 -22.28 2.76 4.42
CA GLY A 354 -22.72 4.14 4.66
C GLY A 354 -24.04 4.18 5.43
N THR A 355 -24.25 5.24 6.19
CA THR A 355 -25.47 5.48 6.97
C THR A 355 -26.44 6.34 6.17
N GLU A 356 -27.70 5.96 6.13
CA GLU A 356 -28.76 6.84 5.64
C GLU A 356 -29.04 7.94 6.67
N ASN A 357 -29.14 9.20 6.24
CA ASN A 357 -29.60 10.28 7.11
C ASN A 357 -31.07 10.61 6.84
N PRO A 358 -31.97 10.33 7.80
CA PRO A 358 -33.39 10.65 7.65
C PRO A 358 -33.59 12.14 7.97
N SER A 359 -33.72 12.96 6.94
CA SER A 359 -34.24 14.33 7.10
C SER A 359 -35.13 14.66 5.92
N PHE A 360 -36.42 14.61 6.18
CA PHE A 360 -37.48 14.85 5.20
C PHE A 360 -38.51 15.72 5.89
N LEU A 361 -38.18 16.98 6.16
CA LEU A 361 -39.23 17.91 6.57
C LEU A 361 -40.18 18.02 5.37
N SER A 362 -41.35 17.39 5.47
CA SER A 362 -42.34 17.43 4.41
C SER A 362 -42.87 18.86 4.24
N GLY A 363 -43.41 19.16 3.06
CA GLY A 363 -44.08 20.43 2.82
C GLY A 363 -45.16 20.71 3.86
N THR A 364 -45.21 21.93 4.38
CA THR A 364 -46.28 22.36 5.27
C THR A 364 -47.53 22.65 4.47
N LYS A 365 -48.70 22.27 5.02
CA LYS A 365 -49.97 22.59 4.40
C LYS A 365 -50.22 24.10 4.47
N GLY A 366 -50.69 24.70 3.37
CA GLY A 366 -51.24 26.06 3.40
C GLY A 366 -52.56 26.12 4.15
N GLY A 367 -52.90 27.30 4.65
CA GLY A 367 -54.16 27.61 5.29
C GLY A 367 -55.32 27.46 4.30
N GLU A 368 -56.44 26.95 4.78
CA GLU A 368 -57.68 26.95 4.01
C GLU A 368 -58.19 28.38 3.83
N GLY A 369 -58.84 28.66 2.70
CA GLY A 369 -59.57 29.90 2.51
C GLY A 369 -60.84 29.93 3.35
N GLU A 370 -61.32 31.14 3.69
CA GLU A 370 -62.53 31.34 4.46
C GLU A 370 -63.76 31.44 3.55
N ARG A 371 -64.88 30.90 4.03
CA ARG A 371 -66.17 31.01 3.34
C ARG A 371 -66.67 32.45 3.45
N ALA A 372 -67.31 32.97 2.39
CA ALA A 372 -68.03 34.23 2.48
C ALA A 372 -69.09 34.19 3.59
N CYS A 373 -69.28 35.31 4.31
CA CYS A 373 -70.39 35.52 5.23
C CYS A 373 -71.68 35.64 4.38
N PRO A 374 -72.62 34.69 4.46
CA PRO A 374 -73.77 34.63 3.54
C PRO A 374 -74.89 35.63 3.90
N CYS A 375 -74.58 36.70 4.63
CA CYS A 375 -75.57 37.50 5.35
C CYS A 375 -75.76 38.87 4.72
N VAL A 376 -76.91 39.04 4.06
CA VAL A 376 -77.38 40.31 3.48
C VAL A 376 -77.94 41.30 4.50
N ASP A 377 -78.01 40.93 5.79
CA ASP A 377 -78.51 41.74 6.91
C ASP A 377 -77.54 41.69 8.11
N PRO A 378 -76.82 42.79 8.42
CA PRO A 378 -75.89 42.89 9.53
C PRO A 378 -76.52 42.67 10.91
N THR A 379 -77.85 42.86 11.05
CA THR A 379 -78.56 42.70 12.31
C THR A 379 -78.99 41.26 12.60
N ALA A 380 -79.08 40.42 11.57
CA ALA A 380 -79.46 39.01 11.69
C ALA A 380 -78.26 38.08 12.00
N CYS A 381 -77.03 38.56 11.81
CA CYS A 381 -75.81 37.77 12.03
C CYS A 381 -74.69 38.62 12.66
N PRO A 382 -74.74 38.92 13.96
CA PRO A 382 -73.72 39.71 14.65
C PRO A 382 -72.34 39.02 14.75
N ALA A 383 -72.23 37.78 14.28
CA ALA A 383 -71.02 36.96 14.32
C ALA A 383 -70.10 37.11 13.10
N CYS A 384 -70.56 37.75 12.02
CA CYS A 384 -69.68 38.18 10.93
C CYS A 384 -69.86 39.67 10.70
N ASP A 385 -68.78 40.44 10.81
CA ASP A 385 -68.75 41.81 10.35
C ASP A 385 -68.56 41.76 8.83
N PRO A 386 -69.57 42.14 8.05
CA PRO A 386 -69.46 42.10 6.59
C PRO A 386 -68.53 43.20 6.04
N TRP A 387 -67.99 44.08 6.89
CA TRP A 387 -66.91 45.00 6.58
C TRP A 387 -65.51 44.47 6.98
N LEU A 388 -65.42 43.33 7.67
CA LEU A 388 -64.16 42.61 7.83
C LEU A 388 -63.92 41.73 6.59
N ASP A 389 -62.78 41.95 5.97
CA ASP A 389 -62.28 41.13 4.87
C ASP A 389 -62.03 39.70 5.38
N PRO A 390 -62.61 38.64 4.77
CA PRO A 390 -62.31 37.27 5.14
C PRO A 390 -60.80 37.06 5.06
N THR A 391 -60.22 36.49 6.11
CA THR A 391 -58.77 36.32 6.15
C THR A 391 -58.36 35.34 5.07
N CYS A 392 -57.35 35.71 4.30
CA CYS A 392 -56.72 34.83 3.34
C CYS A 392 -56.11 33.63 4.07
N GLY A 393 -56.10 32.47 3.42
CA GLY A 393 -55.35 31.33 3.95
C GLY A 393 -53.86 31.68 4.02
N ASP A 394 -53.28 31.55 5.22
CA ASP A 394 -51.83 31.72 5.41
C ASP A 394 -51.06 30.75 4.51
N ASN A 395 -49.91 31.16 4.00
CA ASN A 395 -49.05 30.24 3.27
C ASN A 395 -48.39 29.23 4.22
N GLY A 396 -48.19 28.01 3.74
CA GLY A 396 -47.33 27.05 4.43
C GLY A 396 -45.89 27.55 4.39
N VAL A 397 -45.23 27.62 5.55
CA VAL A 397 -43.84 28.07 5.67
C VAL A 397 -42.94 26.89 6.05
N ASN A 398 -41.77 26.79 5.43
CA ASN A 398 -40.72 25.85 5.77
C ASN A 398 -39.34 26.50 5.55
N TYR A 399 -38.37 26.15 6.40
CA TYR A 399 -36.98 26.61 6.30
C TYR A 399 -36.04 25.41 6.10
N CYS A 400 -35.44 25.31 4.92
CA CYS A 400 -34.54 24.23 4.54
C CYS A 400 -33.12 24.76 4.41
N GLY A 401 -32.25 24.45 5.38
CA GLY A 401 -30.86 24.92 5.36
C GLY A 401 -30.71 26.45 5.39
N GLY A 402 -31.71 27.16 5.94
CA GLY A 402 -31.76 28.62 5.93
C GLY A 402 -32.46 29.24 4.71
N THR A 403 -32.86 28.44 3.73
CA THR A 403 -33.69 28.87 2.59
C THR A 403 -35.17 28.74 2.93
N GLU A 404 -35.93 29.81 2.78
CA GLU A 404 -37.38 29.80 2.92
C GLU A 404 -38.06 29.26 1.66
N VAL A 405 -38.88 28.24 1.81
CA VAL A 405 -39.63 27.59 0.73
C VAL A 405 -41.14 27.71 0.92
N SER A 406 -41.58 28.90 1.32
CA SER A 406 -42.99 29.16 1.64
C SER A 406 -43.90 29.06 0.42
N GLY A 407 -45.14 28.62 0.60
CA GLY A 407 -46.15 28.67 -0.45
C GLY A 407 -46.57 30.11 -0.79
N GLY A 408 -47.32 30.25 -1.87
CA GLY A 408 -47.92 31.53 -2.26
C GLY A 408 -48.96 32.00 -1.24
N THR A 409 -49.04 33.30 -1.00
CA THR A 409 -50.12 33.91 -0.21
C THR A 409 -51.34 34.16 -1.09
N SER A 410 -52.55 33.88 -0.61
CA SER A 410 -53.76 34.27 -1.34
C SER A 410 -54.01 35.78 -1.16
N SER A 411 -54.59 36.45 -2.17
CA SER A 411 -55.05 37.85 -2.04
C SER A 411 -56.57 37.91 -1.87
N SER A 412 -57.04 38.87 -1.07
CA SER A 412 -58.46 39.18 -0.95
C SER A 412 -58.95 40.19 -2.00
N TRP A 413 -58.01 40.83 -2.73
CA TRP A 413 -58.31 41.86 -3.72
C TRP A 413 -57.76 41.56 -5.12
N SER A 414 -58.53 42.03 -6.09
CA SER A 414 -58.59 41.74 -7.53
C SER A 414 -57.39 42.22 -8.35
N GLU A 415 -56.18 41.74 -8.05
CA GLU A 415 -55.07 41.85 -9.00
C GLU A 415 -54.93 40.51 -9.76
N PRO A 416 -55.34 40.45 -11.04
CA PRO A 416 -55.24 39.24 -11.84
C PRO A 416 -53.78 38.89 -12.09
N GLY A 417 -53.27 37.95 -11.31
CA GLY A 417 -51.96 37.34 -11.49
C GLY A 417 -52.10 35.82 -11.53
N TYR A 418 -51.49 35.20 -12.55
CA TYR A 418 -51.24 33.77 -12.53
C TYR A 418 -50.22 33.49 -11.41
N GLY A 419 -50.60 32.69 -10.42
CA GLY A 419 -49.66 32.22 -9.39
C GLY A 419 -48.78 31.12 -9.93
N LEU A 420 -47.96 31.42 -10.93
CA LEU A 420 -46.99 30.48 -11.47
C LEU A 420 -45.87 30.28 -10.44
N PRO A 421 -45.42 29.05 -10.15
CA PRO A 421 -44.09 28.89 -9.62
C PRO A 421 -43.13 29.67 -10.53
N LEU A 422 -42.26 30.53 -9.97
CA LEU A 422 -41.16 31.08 -10.76
C LEU A 422 -40.51 29.88 -11.49
N GLU A 423 -40.27 29.97 -12.80
CA GLU A 423 -39.48 28.97 -13.55
C GLU A 423 -38.04 28.99 -13.03
N MET A 424 -37.85 28.50 -11.81
CA MET A 424 -36.60 28.47 -11.08
C MET A 424 -36.46 27.08 -10.47
N ALA A 425 -35.20 26.66 -10.37
CA ALA A 425 -34.84 25.39 -9.77
C ALA A 425 -35.43 25.24 -8.34
N GLY A 426 -35.58 24.00 -7.86
CA GLY A 426 -36.19 23.71 -6.56
C GLY A 426 -35.67 24.60 -5.41
N GLY A 427 -36.58 25.04 -4.52
CA GLY A 427 -36.25 25.86 -3.35
C GLY A 427 -36.71 27.32 -3.39
N ALA A 428 -37.47 27.75 -4.39
CA ALA A 428 -38.10 29.07 -4.40
C ALA A 428 -39.42 29.07 -3.58
N PRO A 429 -39.86 30.24 -3.07
CA PRO A 429 -41.22 30.38 -2.58
C PRO A 429 -42.23 30.28 -3.72
N GLY A 430 -43.45 29.83 -3.42
CA GLY A 430 -44.59 29.94 -4.31
C GLY A 430 -45.03 31.40 -4.42
N ILE A 431 -45.59 31.81 -5.55
CA ILE A 431 -46.10 33.18 -5.71
C ILE A 431 -47.60 33.25 -5.41
N SER A 432 -48.05 34.44 -5.04
CA SER A 432 -49.46 34.75 -4.82
C SER A 432 -50.27 34.69 -6.11
N ALA A 433 -51.43 34.02 -6.07
CA ALA A 433 -52.43 34.03 -7.14
C ALA A 433 -53.71 34.67 -6.60
N GLY A 434 -54.17 35.72 -7.28
CA GLY A 434 -55.43 36.40 -7.01
C GLY A 434 -56.32 36.37 -8.23
N MET A 435 -56.71 35.18 -8.71
CA MET A 435 -57.68 35.13 -9.81
C MET A 435 -59.09 35.22 -9.24
N SER A 436 -59.65 36.44 -9.23
CA SER A 436 -61.05 36.70 -8.90
C SER A 436 -61.97 36.08 -9.96
N CYS A 437 -62.80 35.11 -9.57
CA CYS A 437 -63.77 34.51 -10.50
C CYS A 437 -64.90 35.50 -10.79
N TYR A 438 -65.03 35.98 -12.04
CA TYR A 438 -66.15 36.86 -12.47
C TYR A 438 -67.40 36.04 -12.82
N TYR A 439 -68.59 36.60 -12.56
CA TYR A 439 -69.86 35.91 -12.75
C TYR A 439 -70.00 35.33 -14.18
N GLY A 440 -70.28 34.03 -14.28
CA GLY A 440 -70.48 33.33 -15.56
C GLY A 440 -69.22 32.74 -16.20
N GLN A 441 -68.03 32.86 -15.59
CA GLN A 441 -66.82 32.16 -16.02
C GLN A 441 -66.37 31.11 -15.00
N SER A 442 -66.24 29.85 -15.44
CA SER A 442 -65.91 28.68 -14.60
C SER A 442 -64.42 28.54 -14.23
N TYR A 443 -63.62 29.61 -14.26
CA TYR A 443 -62.17 29.52 -14.11
C TYR A 443 -61.70 29.92 -12.71
N CYS A 444 -62.21 29.26 -11.67
CA CYS A 444 -61.49 29.23 -10.40
C CYS A 444 -60.40 28.15 -10.53
N SER A 445 -59.13 28.53 -10.49
CA SER A 445 -58.02 27.60 -10.58
C SER A 445 -57.49 27.25 -9.20
N ASN A 446 -57.18 25.98 -9.00
CA ASN A 446 -56.36 25.55 -7.88
C ASN A 446 -54.99 26.24 -7.99
N GLY A 447 -54.32 26.46 -6.86
CA GLY A 447 -52.91 26.81 -6.85
C GLY A 447 -52.08 25.71 -7.52
N GLU A 448 -51.02 26.10 -8.21
CA GLU A 448 -50.13 25.14 -8.86
C GLU A 448 -49.30 24.36 -7.84
N VAL A 449 -49.02 23.09 -8.16
CA VAL A 449 -48.14 22.25 -7.35
C VAL A 449 -46.70 22.77 -7.51
N GLY A 450 -46.01 23.02 -6.38
CA GLY A 450 -44.61 23.41 -6.40
C GLY A 450 -43.72 22.32 -7.02
N ALA A 451 -42.61 22.70 -7.65
CA ALA A 451 -41.66 21.76 -8.21
C ALA A 451 -41.01 20.87 -7.13
N ASN A 452 -40.70 19.62 -7.52
CA ASN A 452 -39.91 18.71 -6.70
C ASN A 452 -38.53 19.29 -6.38
N GLY A 453 -37.93 18.82 -5.28
CA GLY A 453 -36.54 19.10 -4.97
C GLY A 453 -35.59 18.54 -6.04
N ILE A 454 -34.33 19.00 -6.00
CA ILE A 454 -33.30 18.57 -6.93
C ILE A 454 -32.56 17.37 -6.35
N ASP A 455 -32.51 16.27 -7.11
CA ASP A 455 -31.62 15.16 -6.82
C ASP A 455 -30.22 15.47 -7.35
N TYR A 456 -29.24 15.58 -6.47
CA TYR A 456 -27.85 15.75 -6.88
C TYR A 456 -27.20 14.39 -7.12
N ALA A 457 -26.45 14.28 -8.22
CA ALA A 457 -25.72 13.06 -8.54
C ALA A 457 -24.68 12.72 -7.47
N THR A 458 -24.63 11.45 -7.07
CA THR A 458 -23.57 10.95 -6.18
C THR A 458 -22.22 10.98 -6.90
N VAL A 459 -21.18 11.45 -6.21
CA VAL A 459 -19.80 11.37 -6.71
C VAL A 459 -19.19 10.06 -6.17
N PRO A 460 -18.56 9.23 -7.01
CA PRO A 460 -17.84 8.05 -6.53
C PRO A 460 -16.67 8.45 -5.62
N ALA A 461 -16.17 7.49 -4.83
CA ALA A 461 -14.94 7.64 -4.05
C ALA A 461 -13.82 8.28 -4.90
N THR A 462 -13.29 9.43 -4.46
CA THR A 462 -12.17 10.09 -5.10
C THR A 462 -10.90 9.80 -4.31
N GLY A 463 -10.01 9.00 -4.86
CA GLY A 463 -8.71 8.66 -4.26
C GLY A 463 -8.16 7.35 -4.82
N GLU A 464 -6.86 7.17 -4.72
CA GLU A 464 -6.21 5.89 -5.03
C GLU A 464 -5.95 5.14 -3.73
N PRO A 465 -6.23 3.83 -3.66
CA PRO A 465 -5.84 3.03 -2.51
C PRO A 465 -4.32 2.94 -2.41
N GLU A 466 -3.80 2.83 -1.20
CA GLU A 466 -2.36 2.88 -0.94
C GLU A 466 -1.89 1.69 -0.09
N LEU A 467 -0.74 1.13 -0.43
CA LEU A 467 0.02 0.25 0.46
C LEU A 467 0.90 1.14 1.37
N VAL A 468 0.49 1.25 2.63
CA VAL A 468 1.22 2.03 3.64
C VAL A 468 2.02 1.12 4.56
N ALA A 469 2.85 1.73 5.42
CA ALA A 469 3.69 1.01 6.37
C ALA A 469 2.91 0.05 7.29
N THR A 470 1.62 0.27 7.53
CA THR A 470 0.76 -0.62 8.35
C THR A 470 -0.03 -1.65 7.53
N GLY A 471 0.18 -1.74 6.22
CA GLY A 471 -0.57 -2.61 5.31
C GLY A 471 -1.41 -1.84 4.29
N TRP A 472 -2.47 -2.47 3.80
CA TRP A 472 -3.39 -1.88 2.82
C TRP A 472 -4.30 -0.81 3.44
N ARG A 473 -4.42 0.33 2.76
CA ARG A 473 -5.36 1.41 3.06
C ARG A 473 -6.25 1.65 1.84
N GLY A 474 -7.51 1.25 1.95
CA GLY A 474 -8.53 1.54 0.94
C GLY A 474 -9.09 2.96 1.03
N VAL A 475 -9.92 3.33 0.05
CA VAL A 475 -10.54 4.66 -0.06
C VAL A 475 -12.02 4.56 0.30
N ALA A 476 -12.47 5.38 1.23
CA ALA A 476 -13.89 5.44 1.61
C ALA A 476 -14.74 6.07 0.50
N GLY A 477 -16.01 5.66 0.43
CA GLY A 477 -17.03 6.33 -0.35
C GLY A 477 -17.21 7.79 0.05
N VAL A 478 -17.54 8.64 -0.92
CA VAL A 478 -17.90 10.03 -0.63
C VAL A 478 -19.32 10.07 -0.07
N PRO A 479 -19.60 10.90 0.95
CA PRO A 479 -20.98 11.17 1.35
C PRO A 479 -21.85 11.60 0.17
N GLY A 480 -23.08 11.11 0.13
CA GLY A 480 -24.06 11.58 -0.82
C GLY A 480 -24.32 13.07 -0.61
N PRO A 481 -24.51 13.86 -1.68
CA PRO A 481 -24.90 15.25 -1.54
C PRO A 481 -26.27 15.38 -0.86
N GLN A 482 -26.47 16.48 -0.14
CA GLN A 482 -27.79 16.85 0.36
C GLN A 482 -28.71 17.17 -0.82
N GLY A 483 -29.89 16.57 -0.88
CA GLY A 483 -30.93 16.87 -1.84
C GLY A 483 -31.41 18.32 -1.74
N GLY A 484 -31.72 18.93 -2.88
CA GLY A 484 -32.25 20.29 -2.94
C GLY A 484 -33.67 20.35 -2.39
N PRO A 485 -34.08 21.47 -1.76
CA PRO A 485 -35.44 21.63 -1.30
C PRO A 485 -36.43 21.72 -2.47
N GLY A 486 -37.68 21.29 -2.24
CA GLY A 486 -38.79 21.52 -3.17
C GLY A 486 -39.26 22.97 -3.13
N GLN A 487 -39.94 23.40 -4.18
CA GLN A 487 -40.55 24.74 -4.24
C GLN A 487 -41.87 24.79 -3.46
N GLY A 488 -42.22 25.95 -2.91
CA GLY A 488 -43.57 26.20 -2.40
C GLY A 488 -44.62 26.18 -3.53
N GLY A 489 -45.82 25.67 -3.24
CA GLY A 489 -46.94 25.69 -4.18
C GLY A 489 -47.60 27.06 -4.30
N GLY A 490 -48.32 27.30 -5.39
CA GLY A 490 -49.10 28.53 -5.59
C GLY A 490 -50.33 28.60 -4.70
N ALA A 491 -50.84 29.81 -4.44
CA ALA A 491 -52.11 30.02 -3.74
C ALA A 491 -53.32 29.71 -4.65
N GLY A 492 -54.46 29.35 -4.05
CA GLY A 492 -55.73 29.19 -4.77
C GLY A 492 -56.43 30.52 -5.02
N GLY A 493 -57.18 30.63 -6.12
CA GLY A 493 -57.98 31.82 -6.43
C GLY A 493 -59.18 31.99 -5.49
N ASN A 494 -59.67 33.23 -5.38
CA ASN A 494 -60.88 33.59 -4.64
C ASN A 494 -62.11 33.62 -5.56
N GLY A 495 -63.26 33.19 -5.04
CA GLY A 495 -64.53 33.36 -5.74
C GLY A 495 -65.03 34.79 -5.58
N THR A 496 -65.63 35.38 -6.61
CA THR A 496 -66.51 36.53 -6.41
C THR A 496 -67.92 36.11 -6.77
N ASN A 497 -68.86 36.29 -5.84
CA ASN A 497 -70.27 36.31 -6.17
C ASN A 497 -70.70 37.76 -6.38
N GLU A 498 -70.31 38.37 -7.50
CA GLU A 498 -70.91 39.63 -7.93
C GLU A 498 -72.28 39.34 -8.55
N THR A 499 -73.29 39.08 -7.72
CA THR A 499 -74.66 39.33 -8.18
C THR A 499 -74.81 40.84 -8.30
N TYR A 500 -74.75 41.37 -9.53
CA TYR A 500 -75.18 42.74 -9.84
C TYR A 500 -76.71 42.81 -9.71
N GLU A 501 -77.24 42.61 -8.51
CA GLU A 501 -78.60 42.98 -8.17
C GLU A 501 -78.52 44.35 -7.52
N SER A 502 -79.07 45.34 -8.22
CA SER A 502 -79.28 46.69 -7.70
C SER A 502 -80.24 46.62 -6.50
N ARG A 503 -79.71 46.39 -5.30
CA ARG A 503 -80.52 46.37 -4.07
C ARG A 503 -80.74 47.81 -3.60
N CYS A 504 -81.78 48.45 -4.12
CA CYS A 504 -82.22 49.72 -3.57
C CYS A 504 -82.96 49.45 -2.24
N TYR A 505 -82.53 50.11 -1.15
CA TYR A 505 -83.13 49.96 0.17
C TYR A 505 -84.59 50.44 0.10
N PRO A 506 -85.61 49.68 0.55
CA PRO A 506 -87.02 50.07 0.40
C PRO A 506 -87.37 51.42 1.05
N GLN A 507 -86.56 51.86 2.01
CA GLN A 507 -86.73 53.11 2.74
C GLN A 507 -86.00 54.31 2.11
N TYR A 508 -85.09 54.10 1.14
CA TYR A 508 -84.30 55.18 0.51
C TYR A 508 -84.00 54.88 -0.98
N PRO A 509 -84.98 55.00 -1.88
CA PRO A 509 -84.83 54.65 -3.31
C PRO A 509 -83.90 55.57 -4.11
N GLU A 510 -83.49 56.71 -3.55
CA GLU A 510 -82.59 57.68 -4.21
C GLU A 510 -81.10 57.41 -3.92
N LEU A 511 -80.83 56.52 -2.95
CA LEU A 511 -79.50 56.03 -2.61
C LEU A 511 -79.33 54.61 -3.17
N CYS A 512 -79.48 54.44 -4.48
CA CYS A 512 -78.92 53.25 -5.13
C CYS A 512 -77.41 53.48 -5.26
N GLU A 513 -76.69 53.35 -4.14
CA GLU A 513 -75.25 53.20 -4.19
C GLU A 513 -74.96 51.82 -4.77
N ASP A 514 -74.04 51.78 -5.75
CA ASP A 514 -73.48 50.56 -6.33
C ASP A 514 -72.63 49.86 -5.25
N THR A 515 -73.30 49.39 -4.20
CA THR A 515 -72.71 48.64 -3.10
C THR A 515 -72.77 47.19 -3.53
N SER A 516 -71.76 46.80 -4.31
CA SER A 516 -71.43 45.41 -4.56
C SER A 516 -71.06 44.76 -3.22
N TYR A 517 -72.09 44.31 -2.49
CA TYR A 517 -71.93 43.37 -1.39
C TYR A 517 -71.63 42.01 -2.02
N ALA A 518 -70.39 41.88 -2.48
CA ALA A 518 -69.91 40.64 -3.01
C ALA A 518 -69.60 39.74 -1.81
N ASP A 519 -70.38 38.66 -1.68
CA ASP A 519 -70.00 37.51 -0.86
C ASP A 519 -68.70 36.96 -1.46
N ARG A 520 -67.56 37.36 -0.90
CA ARG A 520 -66.22 37.04 -1.42
C ARG A 520 -65.55 36.00 -0.53
N PRO A 521 -65.66 34.70 -0.83
CA PRO A 521 -64.81 33.72 -0.16
C PRO A 521 -63.34 34.02 -0.47
N SER A 522 -62.45 33.88 0.50
CA SER A 522 -61.01 34.04 0.28
C SER A 522 -60.41 32.77 -0.33
N GLY A 523 -59.33 32.94 -1.10
CA GLY A 523 -58.54 31.81 -1.59
C GLY A 523 -57.74 31.15 -0.44
N GLY A 524 -57.40 29.88 -0.60
CA GLY A 524 -56.48 29.18 0.29
C GLY A 524 -55.02 29.49 -0.03
N GLY A 525 -54.16 29.47 0.99
CA GLY A 525 -52.72 29.65 0.84
C GLY A 525 -52.06 28.43 0.20
N GLY A 526 -50.96 28.67 -0.53
CA GLY A 526 -50.14 27.59 -1.08
C GLY A 526 -49.41 26.83 0.02
N GLY A 527 -49.16 25.53 -0.21
CA GLY A 527 -48.31 24.73 0.70
C GLY A 527 -46.83 25.08 0.59
N GLY A 528 -46.09 24.99 1.69
CA GLY A 528 -44.64 25.14 1.69
C GLY A 528 -43.95 23.94 1.04
N GLY A 529 -42.79 24.15 0.44
CA GLY A 529 -41.94 23.11 -0.13
C GLY A 529 -41.34 22.20 0.96
N GLY A 530 -40.99 20.97 0.60
CA GLY A 530 -40.29 20.04 1.48
C GLY A 530 -38.77 20.23 1.46
N CYS A 531 -38.08 19.88 2.54
CA CYS A 531 -36.62 19.85 2.58
C CYS A 531 -36.09 18.55 1.98
N GLY A 532 -35.05 18.65 1.15
CA GLY A 532 -34.35 17.49 0.61
C GLY A 532 -33.55 16.74 1.69
N GLY A 533 -33.31 15.45 1.45
CA GLY A 533 -32.55 14.57 2.34
C GLY A 533 -31.11 15.04 2.55
N LEU A 534 -30.55 14.86 3.74
CA LEU A 534 -29.18 15.30 4.07
C LEU A 534 -28.06 14.54 3.34
N GLY A 535 -28.40 13.53 2.54
CA GLY A 535 -27.42 12.62 1.94
C GLY A 535 -26.91 11.58 2.94
N GLY A 536 -26.70 10.34 2.48
CA GLY A 536 -26.08 9.31 3.30
C GLY A 536 -24.58 9.53 3.47
N SER A 537 -23.97 8.98 4.52
CA SER A 537 -22.51 8.88 4.57
C SER A 537 -22.02 7.85 3.54
N GLY A 538 -20.77 7.97 3.10
CA GLY A 538 -20.15 6.97 2.24
C GLY A 538 -19.79 5.70 3.01
N GLY A 539 -19.74 4.56 2.33
CA GLY A 539 -19.21 3.32 2.91
C GLY A 539 -17.70 3.40 3.17
N GLU A 540 -17.20 2.62 4.11
CA GLU A 540 -15.76 2.45 4.32
C GLU A 540 -15.19 1.41 3.36
N ALA A 541 -13.89 1.48 3.09
CA ALA A 541 -13.25 0.50 2.21
C ALA A 541 -13.16 -0.90 2.85
N GLY A 542 -13.26 -1.93 2.02
CA GLY A 542 -12.93 -3.30 2.40
C GLY A 542 -11.43 -3.51 2.63
N GLY A 543 -11.10 -4.43 3.51
CA GLY A 543 -9.73 -4.84 3.78
C GLY A 543 -9.20 -5.81 2.73
N ALA A 544 -7.87 -5.85 2.58
CA ALA A 544 -7.21 -6.70 1.60
C ALA A 544 -6.88 -8.08 2.15
N SER A 545 -6.65 -9.03 1.24
CA SER A 545 -6.06 -10.35 1.50
C SER A 545 -4.74 -10.42 0.71
N ILE A 546 -3.59 -10.37 1.40
CA ILE A 546 -2.27 -10.26 0.78
C ILE A 546 -1.27 -11.23 1.41
N SER A 547 -0.69 -12.13 0.63
CA SER A 547 0.30 -13.08 1.16
C SER A 547 1.63 -12.45 1.55
N LEU A 548 2.12 -11.48 0.77
CA LEU A 548 3.41 -10.81 1.01
C LEU A 548 3.33 -9.35 0.56
N VAL A 549 3.70 -8.45 1.45
CA VAL A 549 3.94 -7.03 1.14
C VAL A 549 5.44 -6.75 1.29
N SER A 550 6.07 -6.23 0.24
CA SER A 550 7.46 -5.76 0.25
C SER A 550 7.50 -4.27 -0.06
N LEU A 551 7.96 -3.45 0.90
CA LEU A 551 8.06 -2.00 0.78
C LEU A 551 9.53 -1.59 0.90
N SER A 552 10.12 -1.05 -0.17
CA SER A 552 11.53 -0.65 -0.20
C SER A 552 12.46 -1.74 0.34
N SER A 553 12.22 -3.00 -0.08
CA SER A 553 12.89 -4.18 0.46
C SER A 553 13.23 -5.20 -0.61
N ASP A 554 14.25 -6.01 -0.36
CA ASP A 554 14.65 -7.17 -1.17
C ASP A 554 14.18 -8.46 -0.51
N VAL A 555 13.37 -9.24 -1.24
CA VAL A 555 12.84 -10.53 -0.78
C VAL A 555 13.09 -11.61 -1.84
N GLU A 556 13.84 -12.64 -1.47
CA GLU A 556 14.10 -13.83 -2.28
C GLU A 556 13.17 -14.98 -1.89
N LEU A 557 12.50 -15.59 -2.86
CA LEU A 557 11.63 -16.75 -2.68
C LEU A 557 12.21 -17.95 -3.42
N SER A 558 12.50 -19.03 -2.69
CA SER A 558 12.98 -20.29 -3.27
C SER A 558 12.06 -21.44 -2.89
N ALA A 559 11.39 -22.05 -3.87
CA ALA A 559 10.42 -23.13 -3.68
C ALA A 559 9.31 -22.82 -2.64
N SER A 560 8.96 -21.54 -2.47
CA SER A 560 7.96 -21.07 -1.51
C SER A 560 6.59 -20.87 -2.18
N THR A 561 5.51 -21.03 -1.41
CA THR A 561 4.13 -20.84 -1.87
C THR A 561 3.52 -19.59 -1.25
N LEU A 562 2.90 -18.77 -2.10
CA LEU A 562 2.15 -17.58 -1.70
C LEU A 562 0.67 -17.79 -2.02
N ALA A 563 -0.21 -17.62 -1.03
CA ALA A 563 -1.65 -17.78 -1.21
C ALA A 563 -2.41 -16.62 -0.57
N ALA A 564 -3.33 -16.05 -1.35
CA ALA A 564 -4.30 -15.06 -0.89
C ALA A 564 -5.70 -15.53 -1.30
N VAL A 565 -6.70 -15.12 -0.52
CA VAL A 565 -8.13 -15.38 -0.79
C VAL A 565 -8.86 -14.07 -1.09
N ALA A 566 -10.20 -14.06 -0.98
CA ALA A 566 -11.01 -12.89 -1.26
C ALA A 566 -10.69 -11.71 -0.32
N ALA A 567 -10.56 -10.52 -0.90
CA ALA A 567 -10.61 -9.27 -0.17
C ALA A 567 -12.05 -8.97 0.29
N GLY A 568 -12.20 -8.05 1.24
CA GLY A 568 -13.49 -7.57 1.68
C GLY A 568 -14.14 -6.63 0.67
N ASN A 569 -15.47 -6.66 0.58
CA ASN A 569 -16.23 -5.68 -0.20
C ASN A 569 -16.15 -4.31 0.49
N GLY A 570 -15.91 -3.24 -0.26
CA GLY A 570 -15.94 -1.85 0.22
C GLY A 570 -17.18 -1.09 -0.22
#